data_AF-A0A1U9K372-F1
#
_entry.id   AF-A0A1U9K372-F1
#
_cell.length_a   1.000
_cell.length_b   1.000
_cell.length_c   1.000
_cell.angle_alpha   90.00
_cell.angle_beta   90.00
_cell.angle_gamma   90.00
#
_symmetry.space_group_name_H-M   'P 1'
#
loop_
_entity.id
_entity.type
_entity.pdbx_description
1 polymer ?
#
loop_
_entity_poly.entity_id
_entity_poly.type
_entity_poly.pdbx_seq_one_letter_code
_entity_poly.pdbx_strand_id
1 'polypeptide(L)'
;MDVTIKKIKYTTLNKTYTEKVRDWRGNNCFATQYPNPDGKRIFLTFYMVDKGYTLSKVFNKEGEFMYYYCDIMKMKQVGKWRYVMVDLLLDLIVYADGSYDVLDIDEFANAIDKGELKRNRQVYALRILHEMIQLQRKRRLIPPFIHKAEMYDTTIDGY
;
A
#
# COMPACT_ATOMS: atom_id res chain seq x y z
N MET A 1 2.15 -10.60 -16.83
CA MET A 1 2.56 -9.23 -17.22
C MET A 1 3.19 -8.61 -16.01
N ASP A 2 4.29 -7.90 -16.19
CA ASP A 2 5.06 -7.40 -15.06
C ASP A 2 5.08 -5.87 -15.06
N VAL A 3 5.17 -5.30 -13.87
CA VAL A 3 5.34 -3.87 -13.64
C VAL A 3 6.67 -3.64 -12.94
N THR A 4 7.36 -2.56 -13.32
CA THR A 4 8.55 -2.10 -12.59
C THR A 4 8.14 -1.02 -11.61
N ILE A 5 8.44 -1.24 -10.34
CA ILE A 5 8.12 -0.32 -9.26
C ILE A 5 9.44 0.16 -8.63
N LYS A 6 9.66 1.47 -8.65
CA LYS A 6 10.69 2.12 -7.85
C LYS A 6 10.05 2.63 -6.56
N LYS A 7 10.27 1.94 -5.44
CA LYS A 7 9.80 2.35 -4.11
C LYS A 7 10.91 3.12 -3.38
N ILE A 8 10.53 4.27 -2.85
CA ILE A 8 11.39 5.17 -2.08
C ILE A 8 10.73 5.40 -0.72
N LYS A 9 11.42 5.06 0.37
CA LYS A 9 11.10 5.42 1.76
C LYS A 9 12.28 6.23 2.30
N TYR A 10 12.02 7.44 2.79
CA TYR A 10 13.04 8.46 3.09
C TYR A 10 14.19 7.98 3.96
N THR A 11 13.89 7.08 4.89
CA THR A 11 14.78 6.68 5.98
C THR A 11 15.52 5.37 5.70
N THR A 12 15.02 4.53 4.79
CA THR A 12 15.35 3.08 4.82
C THR A 12 15.37 2.39 3.47
N LEU A 13 14.78 2.96 2.41
CA LEU A 13 14.61 2.21 1.16
C LEU A 13 14.68 3.10 -0.09
N ASN A 14 15.52 2.73 -1.05
CA ASN A 14 15.47 3.21 -2.42
C ASN A 14 15.73 2.03 -3.34
N LYS A 15 14.67 1.29 -3.67
CA LYS A 15 14.76 0.02 -4.38
C LYS A 15 13.86 0.04 -5.61
N THR A 16 14.38 -0.53 -6.69
CA THR A 16 13.58 -0.86 -7.87
C THR A 16 13.39 -2.37 -7.88
N TYR A 17 12.15 -2.80 -8.06
CA TYR A 17 11.80 -4.21 -8.19
C TYR A 17 10.78 -4.39 -9.31
N THR A 18 10.74 -5.57 -9.89
CA THR A 18 9.78 -5.96 -10.92
C THR A 18 8.84 -6.97 -10.30
N GLU A 19 7.55 -6.67 -10.32
CA GLU A 19 6.51 -7.52 -9.76
C GLU A 19 5.61 -8.05 -10.86
N LYS A 20 5.18 -9.31 -10.69
CA LYS A 20 4.14 -9.91 -11.50
C LYS A 20 2.78 -9.33 -11.10
N VAL A 21 2.06 -8.77 -12.07
CA VAL A 21 0.71 -8.26 -11.87
C VAL A 21 -0.26 -9.43 -11.70
N ARG A 22 -1.07 -9.37 -10.64
CA ARG A 22 -2.10 -10.37 -10.30
C ARG A 22 -3.49 -9.94 -10.76
N ASP A 23 -3.78 -8.66 -10.64
CA ASP A 23 -5.02 -8.04 -11.09
C ASP A 23 -4.68 -6.72 -11.78
N TRP A 24 -5.09 -6.56 -13.04
CA TRP A 24 -4.87 -5.34 -13.79
C TRP A 24 -6.21 -4.63 -14.04
N ARG A 25 -6.34 -3.41 -13.52
CA ARG A 25 -7.56 -2.59 -13.64
C ARG A 25 -7.29 -1.23 -14.30
N GLY A 26 -6.16 -1.12 -14.99
CA GLY A 26 -5.72 0.10 -15.68
C GLY A 26 -4.53 0.77 -15.00
N ASN A 27 -4.06 1.85 -15.61
CA ASN A 27 -2.84 2.55 -15.17
C ASN A 27 -2.91 3.11 -13.75
N ASN A 28 -4.13 3.30 -13.23
CA ASN A 28 -4.34 3.85 -11.90
C ASN A 28 -4.71 2.80 -10.84
N CYS A 29 -4.89 1.53 -11.23
CA CYS A 29 -5.27 0.46 -10.31
C CYS A 29 -4.75 -0.90 -10.81
N PHE A 30 -3.85 -1.50 -10.05
CA PHE A 30 -3.35 -2.85 -10.29
C PHE A 30 -2.91 -3.48 -8.98
N ALA A 31 -2.75 -4.81 -8.96
CA ALA A 31 -2.33 -5.54 -7.77
C ALA A 31 -1.09 -6.41 -8.03
N THR A 32 -0.24 -6.53 -7.01
CA THR A 32 0.86 -7.49 -6.94
C THR A 32 0.75 -8.28 -5.64
N GLN A 33 1.41 -9.43 -5.58
CA GLN A 33 1.43 -10.27 -4.38
C GLN A 33 2.86 -10.61 -4.00
N TYR A 34 3.20 -10.44 -2.73
CA TYR A 34 4.53 -10.74 -2.20
C TYR A 34 4.46 -11.15 -0.72
N PRO A 35 5.40 -11.98 -0.24
CA PRO A 35 5.52 -12.29 1.18
C PRO A 35 6.06 -11.09 1.94
N ASN A 36 5.56 -10.90 3.15
CA ASN A 36 6.14 -9.95 4.09
C ASN A 36 7.50 -10.45 4.57
N PRO A 37 8.48 -9.57 4.88
CA PRO A 37 9.82 -9.99 5.29
C PRO A 37 9.89 -10.86 6.57
N ASP A 38 8.85 -10.83 7.40
CA ASP A 38 8.77 -11.74 8.56
C ASP A 38 8.51 -13.20 8.18
N GLY A 39 8.21 -13.46 6.91
CA GLY A 39 7.92 -14.78 6.38
C GLY A 39 6.67 -15.40 7.00
N LYS A 40 5.73 -14.62 7.54
CA LYS A 40 4.48 -15.10 8.16
C LYS A 40 3.22 -14.63 7.46
N ARG A 41 3.32 -13.52 6.72
CA ARG A 41 2.19 -12.85 6.08
C ARG A 41 2.39 -12.75 4.58
N ILE A 42 1.31 -12.81 3.82
CA ILE A 42 1.30 -12.60 2.37
C ILE A 42 0.43 -11.38 2.08
N PHE A 43 0.98 -10.45 1.31
CA PHE A 43 0.34 -9.19 0.97
C PHE A 43 -0.15 -9.27 -0.46
N LEU A 44 -1.45 -9.13 -0.67
CA LEU A 44 -2.03 -8.80 -1.97
C LEU A 44 -2.32 -7.31 -2.01
N THR A 45 -1.41 -6.56 -2.63
CA THR A 45 -1.37 -5.09 -2.57
C THR A 45 -1.95 -4.48 -3.83
N PHE A 46 -3.04 -3.72 -3.68
CA PHE A 46 -3.63 -2.90 -4.73
C PHE A 46 -3.07 -1.49 -4.69
N TYR A 47 -2.49 -1.04 -5.80
CA TYR A 47 -1.93 0.29 -5.96
C TYR A 47 -2.98 1.25 -6.52
N MET A 48 -3.48 2.17 -5.70
CA MET A 48 -4.48 3.17 -6.11
C MET A 48 -3.77 4.48 -6.50
N VAL A 49 -3.14 4.47 -7.68
CA VAL A 49 -2.11 5.44 -8.10
C VAL A 49 -2.63 6.88 -8.05
N ASP A 50 -3.85 7.12 -8.53
CA ASP A 50 -4.50 8.44 -8.55
C ASP A 50 -5.08 8.85 -7.20
N LYS A 51 -5.24 7.90 -6.28
CA LYS A 51 -5.75 8.13 -4.91
C LYS A 51 -4.65 8.44 -3.90
N GLY A 52 -3.41 8.07 -4.17
CA GLY A 52 -2.29 8.35 -3.27
C GLY A 52 -2.19 7.40 -2.09
N TYR A 53 -2.71 6.18 -2.21
CA TYR A 53 -2.54 5.13 -1.21
C TYR A 53 -2.52 3.73 -1.83
N THR A 54 -1.95 2.77 -1.12
CA THR A 54 -2.09 1.34 -1.42
C THR A 54 -3.15 0.74 -0.50
N LEU A 55 -3.77 -0.36 -0.92
CA LEU A 55 -4.64 -1.18 -0.08
C LEU A 55 -4.18 -2.62 -0.18
N SER A 56 -3.61 -3.14 0.89
CA SER A 56 -3.14 -4.52 0.97
C SER A 56 -4.15 -5.37 1.71
N LYS A 57 -4.68 -6.40 1.07
CA LYS A 57 -5.39 -7.48 1.78
C LYS A 57 -4.33 -8.45 2.28
N VAL A 58 -4.22 -8.59 3.60
CA VAL A 58 -3.17 -9.38 4.25
C VAL A 58 -3.72 -10.75 4.63
N PHE A 59 -2.96 -11.78 4.27
CA PHE A 59 -3.26 -13.17 4.57
C PHE A 59 -2.18 -13.78 5.46
N ASN A 60 -2.54 -14.81 6.23
CA ASN A 60 -1.55 -15.75 6.78
C ASN A 60 -1.05 -16.71 5.68
N LYS A 61 -0.20 -17.68 6.04
CA LYS A 61 0.36 -18.64 5.08
C LYS A 61 -0.69 -19.60 4.53
N GLU A 62 -1.73 -19.85 5.31
CA GLU A 62 -2.84 -20.71 5.00
C GLU A 62 -3.85 -20.04 4.03
N GLY A 63 -3.63 -18.75 3.71
CA GLY A 63 -4.51 -17.98 2.82
C GLY A 63 -5.73 -17.37 3.50
N GLU A 64 -5.77 -17.41 4.84
CA GLU A 64 -6.84 -16.83 5.63
C GLU A 64 -6.62 -15.32 5.79
N PHE A 65 -7.70 -14.55 5.60
CA PHE A 65 -7.66 -13.10 5.75
C PHE A 65 -7.40 -12.68 7.20
N MET A 66 -6.46 -11.75 7.39
CA MET A 66 -6.12 -11.19 8.70
C MET A 66 -6.68 -9.79 8.89
N TYR A 67 -6.30 -8.85 8.02
CA TYR A 67 -6.66 -7.43 8.09
C TYR A 67 -6.30 -6.74 6.75
N TYR A 68 -6.71 -5.48 6.58
CA TYR A 68 -6.19 -4.62 5.52
C TYR A 68 -5.09 -3.71 6.05
N TYR A 69 -4.02 -3.55 5.27
CA TYR A 69 -2.94 -2.59 5.53
C TYR A 69 -2.90 -1.56 4.41
N CYS A 70 -2.92 -0.28 4.75
CA CYS A 70 -3.07 0.79 3.78
C CYS A 70 -1.92 1.79 3.92
N ASP A 71 -1.01 1.85 2.94
CA ASP A 71 0.08 2.83 2.97
C ASP A 71 -0.33 4.15 2.32
N ILE A 72 0.02 5.29 2.90
CA ILE A 72 -0.08 6.59 2.23
C ILE A 72 1.15 6.82 1.37
N MET A 73 0.93 7.08 0.08
CA MET A 73 2.02 7.15 -0.90
C MET A 73 1.80 8.26 -1.93
N LYS A 74 2.90 8.84 -2.40
CA LYS A 74 2.90 9.62 -3.64
C LYS A 74 3.36 8.73 -4.80
N MET A 75 2.45 8.46 -5.73
CA MET A 75 2.70 7.56 -6.85
C MET A 75 2.63 8.31 -8.19
N LYS A 76 3.41 7.84 -9.16
CA LYS A 76 3.35 8.35 -10.54
C LYS A 76 3.77 7.28 -11.53
N GLN A 77 3.03 7.14 -12.63
CA GLN A 77 3.49 6.40 -13.80
C GLN A 77 4.52 7.23 -14.56
N VAL A 78 5.72 6.67 -14.75
CA VAL A 78 6.85 7.33 -15.43
C VAL A 78 7.21 6.70 -16.78
N GLY A 79 6.49 5.65 -17.16
CA GLY A 79 6.62 4.97 -18.44
C GLY A 79 5.63 3.81 -18.53
N LYS A 80 5.63 3.13 -19.67
CA LYS A 80 4.78 1.95 -19.87
C LYS A 80 5.12 0.89 -18.81
N TRP A 81 4.16 0.56 -17.96
CA TRP A 81 4.32 -0.38 -16.83
C TRP A 81 5.36 0.01 -15.78
N ARG A 82 5.80 1.29 -15.73
CA ARG A 82 6.81 1.77 -14.78
C ARG A 82 6.24 2.81 -13.83
N TYR A 83 6.37 2.58 -12.54
CA TYR A 83 5.86 3.45 -11.48
C TYR A 83 6.95 3.86 -10.51
N VAL A 84 6.91 5.12 -10.08
CA VAL A 84 7.67 5.61 -8.93
C VAL A 84 6.69 5.81 -7.79
N MET A 85 7.02 5.24 -6.63
CA MET A 85 6.21 5.28 -5.42
C MET A 85 7.06 5.82 -4.28
N VAL A 86 6.59 6.88 -3.64
CA VAL A 86 7.24 7.49 -2.49
C VAL A 86 6.35 7.28 -1.29
N ASP A 87 6.84 6.49 -0.35
CA ASP A 87 6.21 6.22 0.94
C ASP A 87 6.17 7.50 1.79
N LEU A 88 5.03 7.79 2.42
CA LEU A 88 4.82 9.01 3.20
C LEU A 88 4.62 8.75 4.70
N LEU A 89 5.04 7.56 5.18
CA LEU A 89 5.24 7.24 6.59
C LEU A 89 3.98 7.24 7.47
N LEU A 90 2.79 7.25 6.86
CA LEU A 90 1.53 7.20 7.57
C LEU A 90 0.72 6.05 6.99
N ASP A 91 0.27 5.16 7.86
CA ASP A 91 -0.44 3.96 7.46
C ASP A 91 -1.74 3.81 8.24
N LEU A 92 -2.67 3.01 7.70
CA LEU A 92 -3.85 2.56 8.42
C LEU A 92 -3.93 1.04 8.40
N ILE A 93 -4.28 0.46 9.55
CA ILE A 93 -4.75 -0.92 9.62
C ILE A 93 -6.27 -0.91 9.76
N VAL A 94 -6.96 -1.73 8.97
CA VAL A 94 -8.42 -1.90 9.04
C VAL A 94 -8.73 -3.36 9.33
N TYR A 95 -9.43 -3.60 10.44
CA TYR A 95 -9.79 -4.94 10.91
C TYR A 95 -11.06 -5.46 10.24
N ALA A 96 -11.31 -6.77 10.39
CA ALA A 96 -12.46 -7.45 9.80
C ALA A 96 -13.82 -6.86 10.23
N ASP A 97 -13.92 -6.38 11.48
CA ASP A 97 -15.12 -5.74 12.03
C ASP A 97 -15.34 -4.30 11.53
N GLY A 98 -14.33 -3.73 10.86
CA GLY A 98 -14.29 -2.37 10.33
C GLY A 98 -13.72 -1.32 11.27
N SER A 99 -13.28 -1.71 12.48
CA SER A 99 -12.43 -0.85 13.31
C SER A 99 -11.08 -0.59 12.62
N TYR A 100 -10.40 0.50 12.99
CA TYR A 100 -9.13 0.87 12.37
C TYR A 100 -8.23 1.63 13.33
N ASP A 101 -6.92 1.48 13.14
CA ASP A 101 -5.88 2.27 13.81
C ASP A 101 -5.05 3.02 12.78
N VAL A 102 -4.56 4.20 13.17
CA VAL A 102 -3.58 4.98 12.40
C VAL A 102 -2.20 4.65 12.97
N LEU A 103 -1.27 4.26 12.12
CA LEU A 103 0.06 3.81 12.48
C LEU A 103 1.13 4.81 12.02
N ASP A 104 2.35 4.65 12.54
CA ASP A 104 3.58 5.35 12.15
C ASP A 104 3.53 6.89 12.21
N ILE A 105 2.61 7.44 13.02
CA ILE A 105 2.51 8.87 13.30
C ILE A 105 3.82 9.40 13.89
N ASP A 106 4.50 8.60 14.71
CA ASP A 106 5.81 8.90 15.27
C ASP A 106 6.92 8.90 14.20
N GLU A 107 6.93 7.96 13.25
CA GLU A 107 7.87 7.99 12.11
C GLU A 107 7.65 9.24 11.26
N PHE A 108 6.40 9.60 10.98
CA PHE A 108 6.03 10.82 10.27
C PHE A 108 6.50 12.08 11.01
N ALA A 109 6.28 12.18 12.32
CA ALA A 109 6.72 13.30 13.15
C ALA A 109 8.26 13.40 13.17
N ASN A 110 8.95 12.28 13.39
CA ASN A 110 10.40 12.22 13.38
C ASN A 110 11.01 12.68 12.03
N ALA A 111 10.39 12.32 10.90
CA ALA A 111 10.83 12.77 9.58
C ALA A 111 10.59 14.26 9.34
N ILE A 112 9.59 14.87 10.00
CA ILE A 112 9.41 16.33 10.01
C ILE A 112 10.52 16.99 10.81
N ASP A 113 10.79 16.51 12.02
CA ASP A 113 11.81 17.08 12.91
C ASP A 113 13.21 17.02 12.31
N LYS A 114 13.52 15.92 11.59
CA LYS A 114 14.80 15.76 10.87
C LYS A 114 14.86 16.54 9.55
N GLY A 115 13.78 17.18 9.11
CA GLY A 115 13.71 17.91 7.84
C GLY A 115 13.73 17.01 6.59
N GLU A 116 13.50 15.71 6.75
CA GLU A 116 13.52 14.72 5.65
C GLU A 116 12.25 14.81 4.79
N LEU A 117 11.13 15.21 5.41
CA LEU A 117 9.85 15.36 4.73
C LEU A 117 9.56 16.83 4.42
N LYS A 118 9.60 17.21 3.14
CA LYS A 118 9.27 18.58 2.70
C LYS A 118 7.81 18.95 3.03
N ARG A 119 7.55 20.22 3.38
CA ARG A 119 6.22 20.75 3.74
C ARG A 119 5.09 20.34 2.78
N ASN A 120 5.31 20.40 1.48
CA ASN A 120 4.30 20.02 0.50
C ASN A 120 3.91 18.53 0.57
N ARG A 121 4.85 17.65 0.97
CA ARG A 121 4.60 16.23 1.16
C ARG A 121 3.95 15.94 2.50
N GLN A 122 4.32 16.66 3.56
CA GLN A 122 3.61 16.62 4.85
C GLN A 122 2.12 16.94 4.67
N VAL A 123 1.81 18.08 4.03
CA VAL A 123 0.43 18.52 3.79
C VAL A 123 -0.32 17.54 2.90
N TYR A 124 0.34 16.98 1.88
CA TYR A 124 -0.26 15.98 1.01
C TYR A 124 -0.63 14.71 1.80
N ALA A 125 0.30 14.16 2.60
CA ALA A 125 0.05 12.96 3.40
C ALA A 125 -1.13 13.14 4.36
N LEU A 126 -1.19 14.27 5.06
CA LEU A 126 -2.29 14.58 5.98
C LEU A 126 -3.66 14.71 5.29
N ARG A 127 -3.69 15.22 4.05
CA ARG A 127 -4.93 15.29 3.26
C ARG A 127 -5.41 13.91 2.84
N ILE A 128 -4.50 13.04 2.40
CA ILE A 128 -4.84 11.66 2.05
C ILE A 128 -5.30 10.88 3.29
N LEU A 129 -4.60 11.03 4.43
CA LEU A 129 -5.01 10.42 5.69
C LEU A 129 -6.44 10.83 6.07
N HIS A 130 -6.76 12.13 5.97
CA HIS A 130 -8.11 12.62 6.22
C HIS A 130 -9.13 11.96 5.28
N GLU A 131 -8.86 11.91 3.97
CA GLU A 131 -9.75 11.25 3.00
C GLU A 131 -9.97 9.77 3.33
N MET A 132 -8.90 9.03 3.63
CA MET A 132 -8.97 7.62 4.00
C MET A 132 -9.81 7.41 5.25
N ILE A 133 -9.64 8.23 6.29
CA ILE A 133 -10.46 8.19 7.51
C ILE A 133 -11.93 8.47 7.18
N GLN A 134 -12.24 9.48 6.36
CA GLN A 134 -13.62 9.78 5.98
C GLN A 134 -14.27 8.63 5.19
N LEU A 135 -13.51 7.99 4.29
CA LEU A 135 -13.96 6.81 3.56
C LEU A 135 -14.17 5.61 4.49
N GLN A 136 -13.26 5.37 5.43
CA GLN A 136 -13.34 4.23 6.35
C GLN A 136 -14.49 4.38 7.34
N ARG A 137 -14.73 5.58 7.87
CA ARG A 137 -15.91 5.87 8.72
C ARG A 137 -17.24 5.58 8.02
N LYS A 138 -17.26 5.64 6.69
CA LYS A 138 -18.42 5.30 5.84
C LYS A 138 -18.38 3.85 5.34
N ARG A 139 -17.40 3.04 5.76
CA ARG A 139 -17.10 1.68 5.27
C ARG A 139 -16.93 1.60 3.75
N ARG A 140 -16.21 2.57 3.18
CA ARG A 140 -15.97 2.71 1.72
C ARG A 140 -14.49 2.77 1.33
N LEU A 141 -13.56 2.73 2.28
CA LEU A 141 -12.14 2.76 1.99
C LEU A 141 -11.70 1.52 1.20
N ILE A 142 -12.14 0.34 1.65
CA ILE A 142 -11.87 -0.93 0.98
C ILE A 142 -13.00 -1.22 -0.02
N PRO A 143 -12.72 -1.24 -1.34
CA PRO A 143 -13.74 -1.53 -2.34
C PRO A 143 -14.16 -3.02 -2.32
N PRO A 144 -15.39 -3.34 -2.80
CA PRO A 144 -15.89 -4.72 -2.83
C PRO A 144 -14.99 -5.72 -3.57
N PHE A 145 -14.26 -5.27 -4.58
CA PHE A 145 -13.38 -6.15 -5.33
C PHE A 145 -12.12 -6.55 -4.55
N ILE A 146 -11.65 -5.71 -3.63
CA ILE A 146 -10.55 -6.05 -2.73
C ILE A 146 -11.05 -7.00 -1.65
N HIS A 147 -12.27 -6.78 -1.14
CA HIS A 147 -12.91 -7.71 -0.21
C HIS A 147 -13.01 -9.13 -0.80
N LYS A 148 -13.37 -9.25 -2.08
CA LYS A 148 -13.50 -10.52 -2.80
C LYS A 148 -12.18 -11.11 -3.31
N ALA A 149 -11.07 -10.36 -3.23
CA ALA A 149 -9.79 -10.85 -3.71
C ALA A 149 -9.28 -11.97 -2.80
N GLU A 150 -8.77 -13.03 -3.40
CA GLU A 150 -8.19 -14.18 -2.72
C GLU A 150 -6.68 -14.23 -2.94
N MET A 151 -5.99 -14.94 -2.05
CA MET A 151 -4.56 -15.17 -2.20
C MET A 151 -4.30 -16.00 -3.46
N TYR A 152 -3.36 -15.54 -4.28
CA TYR A 152 -2.90 -16.30 -5.44
C TYR A 152 -1.93 -17.39 -4.98
N ASP A 153 -1.91 -18.51 -5.70
CA ASP A 153 -1.04 -19.64 -5.39
C ASP A 153 0.44 -19.24 -5.33
N THR A 154 1.05 -19.44 -4.17
CA THR A 154 2.45 -19.08 -3.92
C THR A 154 3.44 -20.11 -4.48
N THR A 155 3.02 -21.34 -4.75
CA THR A 155 3.90 -22.40 -5.28
C THR A 155 4.39 -22.08 -6.70
N ILE A 156 3.56 -21.37 -7.47
CA ILE A 156 3.86 -20.93 -8.84
C ILE A 156 4.89 -19.78 -8.84
N ASP A 157 5.01 -19.09 -7.71
CA ASP A 157 5.78 -17.84 -7.61
C ASP A 157 7.14 -18.01 -6.90
N GLY A 158 7.45 -19.24 -6.45
CA GLY A 158 8.76 -19.59 -5.89
C GLY A 158 9.05 -18.96 -4.52
N TYR A 159 7.99 -18.64 -3.76
CA TYR A 159 8.08 -18.17 -2.38
C TYR A 159 8.10 -19.32 -1.37
#